data_AF-A0A3R9UCF8-F1
#
_entry.id   AF-A0A3R9UCF8-F1
#
_cell.length_a   1.000
_cell.length_b   1.000
_cell.length_c   1.000
_cell.angle_alpha   90.00
_cell.angle_beta   90.00
_cell.angle_gamma   90.00
#
_symmetry.space_group_name_H-M   'P 1'
#
loop_
_entity.id
_entity.type
_entity.pdbx_description
1 polymer ?
#
loop_
_entity_poly.entity_id
_entity_poly.type
_entity_poly.pdbx_seq_one_letter_code
_entity_poly.pdbx_strand_id
1 'polypeptide(L)' 'MALIDDSVVFLAFSGGPRQKLNGFSVEDPTFMTYFATYFDQLWAALQPLGAYLSTVDADNSENSTE' A
#
# COMPACT_ATOMS: atom_id res chain seq x y z
N MET A 1 -0.49 4.45 -5.13
CA MET A 1 -0.59 3.75 -6.43
C MET A 1 -1.93 3.03 -6.45
N ALA A 2 -2.57 2.96 -7.61
CA ALA A 2 -3.73 2.10 -7.84
C ALA A 2 -3.58 1.37 -9.19
N LEU A 3 -4.02 0.11 -9.23
CA LEU A 3 -4.07 -0.74 -10.42
C LEU A 3 -5.54 -1.02 -10.72
N ILE A 4 -5.97 -0.83 -11.97
CA ILE A 4 -7.38 -0.95 -12.38
C ILE A 4 -7.48 -1.80 -13.65
N ASP A 5 -8.43 -2.73 -13.66
CA ASP A 5 -8.85 -3.56 -14.81
C ASP A 5 -7.69 -4.16 -15.62
N ASP A 6 -6.61 -4.57 -14.95
CA ASP A 6 -5.40 -5.19 -15.52
C ASP A 6 -4.73 -4.43 -16.67
N SER A 7 -5.03 -3.13 -16.80
CA SER A 7 -4.64 -2.33 -17.97
C SER A 7 -4.21 -0.91 -17.61
N VAL A 8 -4.63 -0.39 -16.46
CA VAL A 8 -4.37 0.99 -16.06
C VAL A 8 -3.63 1.06 -14.72
N VAL A 9 -2.56 1.87 -14.69
CA VAL A 9 -1.82 2.22 -13.48
C VAL A 9 -1.95 3.70 -13.19
N PHE A 10 -2.40 4.03 -11.97
CA PHE A 10 -2.38 5.38 -11.43
C PHE A 10 -1.25 5.56 -10.42
N LEU A 11 -0.34 6.48 -10.71
CA LEU A 11 0.72 6.90 -9.81
C LEU A 11 0.43 8.31 -9.31
N ALA A 12 0.34 8.46 -7.99
CA ALA A 12 0.16 9.73 -7.30
C ALA A 12 1.39 9.99 -6.43
N PHE A 13 1.94 11.20 -6.55
CA PHE A 13 3.10 11.66 -5.81
C PHE A 13 2.67 12.74 -4.82
N SER A 14 3.01 12.53 -3.55
CA SER A 14 2.86 13.51 -2.46
C SER A 14 4.23 13.90 -1.93
N GLY A 15 4.37 15.10 -1.36
CA GLY A 15 5.62 15.57 -0.73
C GLY A 15 6.24 16.83 -1.34
N GLY A 16 5.60 17.46 -2.34
CA GLY A 16 6.01 18.76 -2.85
C GLY A 16 5.65 19.93 -1.91
N PRO A 17 6.29 21.12 -2.05
CA PRO A 17 6.13 22.28 -1.17
C PRO A 17 4.74 22.94 -1.19
N ARG A 18 3.82 22.42 -2.00
CA ARG A 18 2.40 22.74 -1.99
C ARG A 18 1.71 21.39 -1.98
N GLN A 19 0.71 21.19 -1.11
CA GLN A 19 -0.16 20.00 -1.02
C GLN A 19 -0.91 19.73 -2.33
N LYS A 20 -0.17 19.53 -3.41
CA LYS A 20 -0.62 19.35 -4.76
C LYS A 20 -0.33 17.90 -5.07
N LEU A 21 -1.38 17.10 -5.10
CA LEU A 21 -1.29 15.74 -5.59
C LEU A 21 -1.04 15.85 -7.09
N ASN A 22 0.18 15.52 -7.52
CA ASN A 22 0.48 15.37 -8.94
C ASN A 22 0.51 13.87 -9.23
N GLY A 23 -0.01 13.48 -10.38
CA GLY A 23 -0.02 12.07 -10.78
C GLY A 23 -0.23 11.93 -12.27
N PHE A 24 -0.13 10.69 -12.74
CA PHE A 24 -0.43 10.33 -14.12
C PHE A 24 -1.06 8.95 -14.18
N SER A 25 -1.83 8.75 -15.25
CA SER A 25 -2.38 7.45 -15.64
C SER A 25 -1.54 6.90 -16.78
N VAL A 26 -1.20 5.61 -16.71
CA VAL A 26 -0.58 4.87 -17.82
C VAL A 26 -1.49 3.72 -18.18
N GLU A 27 -1.91 3.68 -19.43
CA GLU A 27 -2.68 2.58 -20.01
C GLU A 27 -1.75 1.74 -20.88
N ASP A 28 -1.02 0.83 -20.22
CA ASP A 28 -0.09 -0.09 -20.86
C ASP A 28 -0.01 -1.39 -20.01
N PRO A 29 -0.41 -2.55 -20.55
CA PRO A 29 -0.40 -3.81 -19.81
C PRO A 29 0.98 -4.26 -19.32
N THR A 30 2.06 -3.92 -20.04
CA THR A 30 3.43 -4.27 -19.64
C THR A 30 3.84 -3.46 -18.41
N PHE A 31 3.55 -2.16 -18.43
CA PHE A 31 3.77 -1.25 -17.31
C PHE A 31 2.93 -1.65 -16.09
N MET A 32 1.68 -2.08 -16.30
CA MET A 32 0.83 -2.62 -15.24
C MET A 32 1.41 -3.88 -14.60
N THR A 33 1.87 -4.84 -15.42
CA THR A 33 2.44 -6.10 -14.93
C THR A 33 3.63 -5.88 -13.99
N TYR A 34 4.48 -4.90 -14.30
CA TYR A 34 5.60 -4.53 -13.43
C TYR A 34 5.13 -4.08 -12.05
N PHE A 35 4.15 -3.17 -11.99
CA PHE A 35 3.65 -2.63 -10.73
C PHE A 35 2.79 -3.63 -9.94
N ALA A 36 2.07 -4.53 -10.62
CA ALA A 36 1.39 -5.66 -9.99
C ALA A 36 2.40 -6.57 -9.26
N THR A 37 3.46 -6.98 -9.97
CA THR A 37 4.52 -7.81 -9.39
C THR A 37 5.20 -7.12 -8.21
N TYR A 38 5.48 -5.81 -8.34
CA TYR A 38 6.06 -5.03 -7.25
C TYR A 38 5.13 -4.93 -6.04
N PHE A 39 3.82 -4.72 -6.26
CA PHE A 39 2.82 -4.72 -5.20
C PHE A 39 2.78 -6.06 -4.47
N ASP A 40 2.78 -7.18 -5.21
CA ASP A 40 2.74 -8.52 -4.62
C ASP A 40 3.96 -8.80 -3.73
N GLN A 41 5.14 -8.35 -4.14
CA GLN A 41 6.36 -8.47 -3.32
C GLN A 41 6.24 -7.70 -2.00
N LEU A 42 5.73 -6.47 -2.04
CA LEU A 42 5.50 -5.67 -0.84
C LEU A 42 4.42 -6.30 0.04
N TRP A 43 3.32 -6.74 -0.56
CA TRP A 43 2.19 -7.34 0.14
C TRP A 43 2.59 -8.63 0.87
N ALA A 44 3.36 -9.50 0.20
CA ALA A 44 3.81 -10.76 0.77
C ALA A 44 4.80 -10.58 1.94
N ALA A 45 5.52 -9.45 2.00
CA ALA A 45 6.45 -9.15 3.09
C ALA A 45 5.75 -8.63 4.35
N LEU A 46 4.47 -8.26 4.28
CA LEU A 46 3.71 -7.72 5.40
C LEU A 46 3.13 -8.82 6.29
N GLN A 47 3.07 -8.55 7.59
CA GLN A 47 2.34 -9.39 8.53
C GLN A 47 0.83 -9.33 8.20
N PRO A 48 0.10 -10.47 8.25
CA PRO A 48 -1.35 -10.45 8.09
C PRO A 48 -2.01 -9.51 9.11
N LEU A 49 -3.01 -8.74 8.67
CA LEU A 49 -3.67 -7.74 9.51
C LEU A 49 -4.20 -8.34 10.83
N GLY A 50 -4.82 -9.51 10.78
CA GLY A 50 -5.33 -10.18 11.98
C GLY A 50 -4.23 -10.47 13.00
N ALA A 51 -3.07 -10.95 12.55
CA ALA A 51 -1.94 -11.20 13.43
C ALA A 51 -1.41 -9.90 14.02
N TYR A 52 -1.36 -8.82 13.23
CA TYR A 52 -0.93 -7.51 13.72
C TYR A 52 -1.88 -6.97 14.80
N LEU A 53 -3.19 -7.04 14.56
CA LEU A 53 -4.19 -6.61 15.54
C LEU A 53 -4.09 -7.41 16.84
N SER A 54 -3.88 -8.73 16.77
CA SER A 54 -3.66 -9.54 17.96
C SER A 54 -2.44 -9.10 18.77
N THR A 55 -1.34 -8.68 18.11
CA THR A 55 -0.17 -8.15 18.83
C THR A 55 -0.45 -6.80 19.48
N VAL A 56 -1.18 -5.91 18.81
CA VAL A 56 -1.55 -4.59 19.34
C VAL A 56 -2.51 -4.71 20.52
N ASP A 57 -3.50 -5.60 20.43
CA ASP A 57 -4.47 -5.84 21.51
C ASP A 57 -3.79 -6.44 22.75
N ALA A 58 -2.82 -7.34 22.55
CA ALA A 58 -2.03 -7.90 23.65
C ALA A 58 -1.21 -6.82 24.37
N ASP A 59 -0.51 -5.97 23.63
CA ASP A 59 0.32 -4.87 24.17
C ASP A 59 -0.52 -3.85 24.97
N ASN A 60 -1.72 -3.53 24.48
CA ASN A 60 -2.67 -2.65 25.17
C ASN A 60 -3.24 -3.28 26.46
N SER A 61 -3.39 -4.60 26.49
CA SER A 61 -3.89 -5.32 27.68
C SER A 61 -2.85 -5.38 28.81
N GLU A 62 -1.56 -5.48 28.47
CA GLU A 62 -0.46 -5.46 29.45
C GLU A 62 -0.30 -4.07 30.07
N ASN A 63 -0.38 -3.00 29.26
CA ASN A 63 -0.29 -1.61 29.72
C ASN A 63 -1.51 -1.09 30.51
N SER A 64 -2.59 -1.87 30.62
CA SER A 64 -3.81 -1.49 31.38
C SER A 64 -3.82 -1.99 32.82
N THR A 65 -2.78 -2.72 33.25
CA THR A 65 -2.70 -3.37 34.58
C THR A 65 -1.79 -2.65 35.57
N GLU A 66 -1.27 -1.46 35.23
CA GLU A 66 -0.43 -0.60 36.08
C GLU A 66 -1.17 0.64 36.60
#